data_AF-Q2RV49-F1
#
_entry.id   AF-Q2RV49-F1
#
_cell.length_a   1.000
_cell.length_b   1.000
_cell.length_c   1.000
_cell.angle_alpha   90.00
_cell.angle_beta   90.00
_cell.angle_gamma   90.00
#
_symmetry.space_group_name_H-M   'P 1'
#
loop_
_entity.id
_entity.type
_entity.pdbx_description
1 polymer ?
#
loop_
_entity_poly.entity_id
_entity_poly.type
_entity_poly.pdbx_seq_one_letter_code
_entity_poly.pdbx_strand_id
1 'polypeptide(L)'
;MVRGKQPMRLILTALGALLLGASLAGAAELPKDIRVGPGTLVVAKKDMLCLALNDYWEARGETLQGRVAVAQVVLNRARDPRFPGSICDVVQENRSGMGRGCQFSWYCDGKADAPIEEDAWRSSVLLAMSVLRRDNAINDPTRGALWYHNGTVAPSWADRLDRTVRIGTHVFYTDTVGRRPATQTAKRDTGTSTTTGTPVPSTFADWIDTVQKGEQVAGQ
;
A
#
# COMPACT_ATOMS: atom_id res chain seq x y z
N MET A 1 -0.41 10.00 -79.35
CA MET A 1 -1.49 9.71 -78.38
C MET A 1 -0.98 8.68 -77.37
N VAL A 2 -0.96 9.14 -76.11
CA VAL A 2 -0.78 8.49 -74.79
C VAL A 2 -0.70 6.96 -74.71
N ARG A 3 0.38 6.44 -74.09
CA ARG A 3 0.48 5.27 -73.17
C ARG A 3 1.94 4.81 -73.11
N GLY A 4 2.62 4.57 -72.01
CA GLY A 4 2.35 4.72 -70.58
C GLY A 4 3.66 4.33 -69.89
N LYS A 5 4.32 5.26 -69.19
CA LYS A 5 5.49 4.95 -68.37
C LYS A 5 5.01 4.11 -67.19
N GLN A 6 5.46 2.86 -67.13
CA GLN A 6 5.28 2.00 -65.95
C GLN A 6 6.05 2.63 -64.78
N PRO A 7 5.40 2.97 -63.65
CA PRO A 7 6.15 3.41 -62.48
C PRO A 7 6.87 2.22 -61.85
N MET A 8 8.19 2.40 -61.72
CA MET A 8 9.12 1.48 -61.08
C MET A 8 8.62 1.14 -59.67
N ARG A 9 8.35 -0.16 -59.44
CA ARG A 9 8.06 -0.71 -58.11
C ARG A 9 9.33 -0.61 -57.26
N LEU A 10 9.41 0.40 -56.41
CA LEU A 10 10.40 0.44 -55.34
C LEU A 10 9.81 -0.31 -54.14
N ILE A 11 10.12 -1.60 -54.04
CA ILE A 11 9.85 -2.41 -52.85
C ILE A 11 10.83 -1.93 -51.79
N LEU A 12 10.42 -0.95 -50.99
CA LEU A 12 11.14 -0.54 -49.79
C LEU A 12 10.73 -1.53 -48.68
N THR A 13 11.43 -2.66 -48.58
CA THR A 13 11.43 -3.46 -47.36
C THR A 13 12.17 -2.66 -46.29
N ALA A 14 11.47 -1.72 -45.67
CA ALA A 14 11.89 -1.20 -44.38
C ALA A 14 11.71 -2.36 -43.39
N LEU A 15 12.79 -3.11 -43.15
CA LEU A 15 12.94 -3.82 -41.89
C LEU A 15 12.89 -2.74 -40.80
N GLY A 16 11.68 -2.47 -40.33
CA GLY A 16 11.49 -1.79 -39.06
C GLY A 16 12.12 -2.69 -38.01
N ALA A 17 13.36 -2.38 -37.64
CA ALA A 17 13.89 -2.81 -36.36
C ALA A 17 12.94 -2.20 -35.33
N LEU A 18 11.94 -2.99 -34.93
CA LEU A 18 11.14 -2.72 -33.77
C LEU A 18 12.12 -2.83 -32.60
N LEU A 19 12.77 -1.70 -32.30
CA LEU A 19 13.34 -1.48 -30.99
C LEU A 19 12.14 -1.58 -30.05
N LEU A 20 11.90 -2.79 -29.55
CA LEU A 20 11.19 -2.96 -28.29
C LEU A 20 11.96 -2.08 -27.32
N GLY A 21 11.45 -0.88 -27.09
CA GLY A 21 11.83 -0.07 -25.96
C GLY A 21 11.52 -0.90 -24.74
N ALA A 22 12.49 -1.66 -24.26
CA ALA A 22 12.47 -2.19 -22.92
C ALA A 22 12.41 -0.95 -22.03
N SER A 23 11.22 -0.68 -21.49
CA SER A 23 11.06 0.32 -20.46
C SER A 23 11.95 -0.11 -19.31
N LEU A 24 13.08 0.57 -19.14
CA LEU A 24 13.97 0.45 -17.97
C LEU A 24 13.33 1.14 -16.75
N ALA A 25 12.00 1.04 -16.60
CA ALA A 25 11.33 1.35 -15.37
C ALA A 25 11.76 0.28 -14.36
N GLY A 26 12.79 0.61 -13.58
CA GLY A 26 13.33 -0.23 -12.52
C GLY A 26 12.24 -0.61 -11.55
N ALA A 27 11.63 -1.77 -11.76
CA ALA A 27 10.85 -2.43 -10.74
C ALA A 27 11.84 -2.74 -9.62
N ALA A 28 11.66 -2.16 -8.44
CA ALA A 28 12.53 -2.42 -7.31
C ALA A 28 12.66 -3.94 -7.11
N GLU A 29 13.87 -4.46 -7.29
CA GLU A 29 14.13 -5.89 -7.24
C GLU A 29 14.44 -6.32 -5.81
N LEU A 30 14.18 -7.59 -5.49
CA LEU A 30 14.60 -8.15 -4.21
C LEU A 30 16.13 -8.14 -4.10
N PRO A 31 16.69 -7.76 -2.93
CA PRO A 31 18.09 -8.02 -2.62
C PRO A 31 18.46 -9.48 -2.84
N LYS A 32 19.64 -9.74 -3.40
CA LYS A 32 20.08 -11.07 -3.88
C LYS A 32 20.14 -12.12 -2.77
N ASP A 33 20.36 -11.69 -1.53
CA ASP A 33 20.44 -12.51 -0.33
C ASP A 33 19.07 -12.84 0.27
N ILE A 34 18.01 -12.11 -0.10
CA ILE A 34 16.66 -12.32 0.44
C ILE A 34 15.91 -13.35 -0.40
N ARG A 35 15.37 -14.37 0.27
CA ARG A 35 14.52 -15.40 -0.32
C ARG A 35 13.14 -15.37 0.33
N VAL A 36 12.10 -15.32 -0.48
CA VAL A 36 10.70 -15.42 -0.03
C VAL A 36 10.18 -16.80 -0.41
N GLY A 37 9.99 -17.67 0.57
CA GLY A 37 9.46 -19.01 0.35
C GLY A 37 7.96 -18.99 0.01
N PRO A 38 7.45 -19.99 -0.73
CA PRO A 38 6.02 -20.15 -0.95
C PRO A 38 5.22 -20.12 0.37
N GLY A 39 4.06 -19.45 0.38
CA GLY A 39 3.20 -19.36 1.55
C GLY A 39 3.70 -18.48 2.70
N THR A 40 4.90 -17.89 2.59
CA THR A 40 5.47 -17.02 3.64
C THR A 40 4.68 -15.72 3.80
N LEU A 41 4.20 -15.13 2.70
CA LEU A 41 3.46 -13.88 2.68
C LEU A 41 1.97 -14.14 2.45
N VAL A 42 1.13 -13.23 2.95
CA VAL A 42 -0.32 -13.26 2.72
C VAL A 42 -0.76 -12.50 1.47
N VAL A 43 0.19 -11.89 0.75
CA VAL A 43 -0.01 -11.13 -0.50
C VAL A 43 0.99 -11.55 -1.57
N ALA A 44 0.78 -11.08 -2.81
CA ALA A 44 1.74 -11.29 -3.89
C ALA A 44 3.08 -10.57 -3.61
N LYS A 45 4.18 -11.11 -4.15
CA LYS A 45 5.51 -10.48 -4.05
C LYS A 45 5.53 -9.02 -4.52
N LYS A 46 4.74 -8.70 -5.56
CA LYS A 46 4.63 -7.35 -6.11
C LYS A 46 4.12 -6.34 -5.06
N ASP A 47 3.08 -6.70 -4.32
CA ASP A 47 2.52 -5.86 -3.25
C ASP A 47 3.52 -5.65 -2.11
N MET A 48 4.26 -6.69 -1.73
CA MET A 48 5.34 -6.56 -0.76
C MET A 48 6.43 -5.58 -1.23
N LEU A 49 6.80 -5.60 -2.51
CA LEU A 49 7.76 -4.65 -3.07
C LEU A 49 7.21 -3.21 -3.12
N CYS A 50 5.92 -3.02 -3.41
CA CYS A 50 5.28 -1.71 -3.31
C CYS A 50 5.30 -1.17 -1.88
N LEU A 51 5.04 -2.01 -0.88
CA LEU A 51 5.14 -1.61 0.52
C LEU A 51 6.58 -1.25 0.92
N ALA A 52 7.56 -2.03 0.45
CA ALA A 52 8.98 -1.77 0.70
C ALA A 52 9.42 -0.44 0.06
N LEU A 53 8.97 -0.14 -1.17
CA LEU A 53 9.24 1.13 -1.83
C LEU A 53 8.65 2.30 -1.04
N ASN A 54 7.41 2.14 -0.57
CA ASN A 54 6.77 3.16 0.24
C ASN A 54 7.55 3.44 1.52
N ASP A 55 7.95 2.41 2.26
CA ASP A 55 8.80 2.57 3.45
C ASP A 55 10.14 3.23 3.11
N TYR A 56 10.80 2.79 2.03
CA TYR A 56 12.09 3.34 1.60
C TYR A 56 12.01 4.86 1.36
N TRP A 57 10.95 5.33 0.71
CA TRP A 57 10.83 6.74 0.34
C TRP A 57 10.17 7.62 1.40
N GLU A 58 9.21 7.09 2.17
CA GLU A 58 8.46 7.88 3.16
C GLU A 58 9.04 7.81 4.56
N ALA A 59 9.71 6.70 4.92
CA ALA A 59 9.97 6.38 6.32
C ALA A 59 11.35 5.78 6.63
N ARG A 60 12.24 5.57 5.65
CA ARG A 60 13.54 4.90 5.91
C ARG A 60 14.40 5.53 7.02
N GLY A 61 14.25 6.84 7.25
CA GLY A 61 14.92 7.59 8.32
C GLY A 61 14.19 7.62 9.66
N GLU A 62 13.00 7.02 9.77
CA GLU A 62 12.21 6.95 10.99
C GLU A 62 12.63 5.76 11.88
N THR A 63 12.18 5.80 13.14
CA THR A 63 12.30 4.64 14.04
C THR A 63 11.58 3.42 13.47
N LEU A 64 11.97 2.20 13.89
CA LEU A 64 11.31 0.97 13.46
C LEU A 64 9.79 1.01 13.67
N GLN A 65 9.33 1.53 14.82
CA GLN A 65 7.91 1.66 15.11
C GLN A 65 7.22 2.67 14.17
N GLY A 66 7.89 3.77 13.82
CA GLY A 66 7.37 4.76 12.86
C GLY A 66 7.24 4.19 11.45
N ARG A 67 8.24 3.42 11.01
CA ARG A 67 8.22 2.70 9.72
C ARG A 67 7.07 1.69 9.65
N VAL A 68 6.91 0.88 10.69
CA VAL A 68 5.76 -0.03 10.82
C VAL A 68 4.44 0.74 10.81
N ALA A 69 4.36 1.88 11.49
CA ALA A 69 3.15 2.70 11.51
C ALA A 69 2.76 3.23 10.12
N VAL A 70 3.71 3.73 9.33
CA VAL A 70 3.47 4.15 7.94
C VAL A 70 3.02 2.97 7.08
N ALA A 71 3.68 1.82 7.20
CA ALA A 71 3.27 0.60 6.49
C ALA A 71 1.83 0.20 6.86
N GLN A 72 1.46 0.25 8.14
CA GLN A 72 0.11 -0.11 8.59
C GLN A 72 -0.97 0.83 8.06
N VAL A 73 -0.69 2.11 7.80
CA VAL A 73 -1.66 3.00 7.12
C VAL A 73 -1.96 2.52 5.70
N VAL A 74 -0.94 2.12 4.94
CA VAL A 74 -1.13 1.54 3.59
C VAL A 74 -2.00 0.29 3.66
N LEU A 75 -1.71 -0.57 4.64
CA LEU A 75 -2.45 -1.80 4.87
C LEU A 75 -3.91 -1.55 5.30
N ASN A 76 -4.14 -0.60 6.19
CA ASN A 76 -5.48 -0.21 6.64
C ASN A 76 -6.32 0.32 5.48
N ARG A 77 -5.70 1.11 4.58
CA ARG A 77 -6.36 1.57 3.35
C ARG A 77 -6.68 0.42 2.40
N ALA A 78 -5.74 -0.49 2.16
CA ALA A 78 -5.99 -1.65 1.29
C ALA A 78 -7.14 -2.55 1.80
N ARG A 79 -7.47 -2.49 3.10
CA ARG A 79 -8.62 -3.19 3.70
C ARG A 79 -9.92 -2.38 3.71
N ASP A 80 -9.83 -1.06 3.58
CA ASP A 80 -10.98 -0.17 3.69
C ASP A 80 -11.61 0.02 2.30
N PRO A 81 -12.92 -0.28 2.12
CA PRO A 81 -13.58 -0.25 0.82
C PRO A 81 -13.65 1.14 0.17
N ARG A 82 -13.27 2.20 0.88
CA ARG A 82 -13.18 3.57 0.35
C ARG A 82 -11.90 3.83 -0.43
N PHE A 83 -10.92 2.94 -0.33
CA PHE A 83 -9.60 3.06 -0.95
C PHE A 83 -9.39 1.90 -1.96
N PRO A 84 -8.34 1.97 -2.79
CA PRO A 84 -7.99 0.86 -3.68
C PRO A 84 -7.72 -0.44 -2.90
N GLY A 85 -8.14 -1.58 -3.46
CA GLY A 85 -8.13 -2.88 -2.78
C GLY A 85 -6.80 -3.63 -2.77
N SER A 86 -5.70 -3.00 -3.17
CA SER A 86 -4.37 -3.61 -3.14
C SER A 86 -3.31 -2.64 -2.62
N ILE A 87 -2.20 -3.19 -2.11
CA ILE A 87 -1.10 -2.39 -1.55
C ILE A 87 -0.47 -1.54 -2.65
N CYS A 88 -0.19 -2.13 -3.81
CA CYS A 88 0.35 -1.37 -4.93
C CYS A 88 -0.60 -0.26 -5.39
N ASP A 89 -1.90 -0.52 -5.46
CA ASP A 89 -2.85 0.50 -5.92
C ASP A 89 -3.00 1.64 -4.91
N VAL A 90 -2.93 1.37 -3.60
CA VAL A 90 -2.88 2.39 -2.55
C VAL A 90 -1.60 3.23 -2.65
N VAL A 91 -0.45 2.58 -2.84
CA VAL A 91 0.85 3.28 -2.98
C VAL A 91 0.87 4.14 -4.25
N GLN A 92 0.24 3.68 -5.33
CA GLN A 92 0.21 4.35 -6.63
C GLN A 92 -1.03 5.23 -6.83
N GLU A 93 -1.85 5.38 -5.79
CA GLU A 93 -3.11 6.11 -5.87
C GLU A 93 -2.89 7.57 -6.28
N ASN A 94 -3.69 8.04 -7.25
CA ASN A 94 -3.63 9.37 -7.87
C ASN A 94 -2.53 9.60 -8.93
N ARG A 95 -2.05 8.55 -9.60
CA ARG A 95 -1.17 8.67 -10.79
C ARG A 95 -1.74 9.54 -11.94
N SER A 96 -3.06 9.67 -12.05
CA SER A 96 -3.74 10.39 -13.13
C SER A 96 -4.66 11.46 -12.57
N GLY A 97 -4.30 12.71 -12.85
CA GLY A 97 -4.79 13.92 -12.17
C GLY A 97 -6.30 14.11 -12.04
N MET A 98 -6.67 14.69 -10.90
CA MET A 98 -7.76 15.67 -10.76
C MET A 98 -7.54 16.45 -9.44
N GLY A 99 -6.61 17.42 -9.47
CA GLY A 99 -6.50 18.49 -8.46
C GLY A 99 -6.00 18.10 -7.05
N ARG A 100 -5.64 16.84 -6.80
CA ARG A 100 -5.03 16.40 -5.55
C ARG A 100 -3.65 15.81 -5.88
N GLY A 101 -2.61 16.30 -5.21
CA GLY A 101 -1.26 15.73 -5.32
C GLY A 101 -1.27 14.24 -4.95
N CYS A 102 -0.23 13.51 -5.35
CA CYS A 102 -0.15 12.09 -5.06
C CYS A 102 -0.12 11.81 -3.56
N GLN A 103 -0.73 10.69 -3.17
CA GLN A 103 -0.86 10.33 -1.77
C GLN A 103 0.52 10.10 -1.13
N PHE A 104 1.44 9.52 -1.88
CA PHE A 104 2.85 9.44 -1.52
C PHE A 104 3.64 10.31 -2.47
N SER A 105 4.33 11.30 -1.92
CA SER A 105 4.85 12.43 -2.70
C SER A 105 5.95 12.01 -3.67
N TRP A 106 6.75 11.01 -3.26
CA TRP A 106 7.84 10.45 -4.07
C TRP A 106 7.34 9.81 -5.36
N TYR A 107 6.13 9.25 -5.38
CA TYR A 107 5.63 8.52 -6.56
C TYR A 107 5.33 9.43 -7.76
N CYS A 108 5.11 10.72 -7.52
CA CYS A 108 4.74 11.68 -8.57
C CYS A 108 5.64 12.90 -8.62
N ASP A 109 6.80 12.85 -7.97
CA ASP A 109 7.76 13.95 -7.99
C ASP A 109 8.59 14.03 -9.29
N GLY A 110 8.38 13.07 -10.20
CA GLY A 110 9.06 12.97 -11.49
C GLY A 110 10.51 12.48 -11.39
N LYS A 111 10.96 12.04 -10.21
CA LYS A 111 12.27 11.42 -10.01
C LYS A 111 12.23 9.92 -10.26
N ALA A 112 13.39 9.29 -10.25
CA ALA A 112 13.50 7.85 -10.36
C ALA A 112 13.04 7.18 -9.05
N ASP A 113 12.11 6.23 -9.17
CA ASP A 113 11.60 5.45 -8.03
C ASP A 113 12.58 4.36 -7.55
N ALA A 114 13.66 4.13 -8.30
CA ALA A 114 14.64 3.09 -8.01
C ALA A 114 15.40 3.42 -6.71
N PRO A 115 15.41 2.49 -5.72
CA PRO A 115 16.21 2.65 -4.51
C PRO A 115 17.71 2.73 -4.86
N ILE A 116 18.40 3.70 -4.25
CA ILE A 116 19.83 3.99 -4.49
C ILE A 116 20.73 3.59 -3.32
N GLU A 117 20.17 3.51 -2.10
CA GLU A 117 20.88 3.11 -0.88
C GLU A 117 20.59 1.63 -0.61
N GLU A 118 21.55 0.74 -0.91
CA GLU A 118 21.36 -0.72 -0.84
C GLU A 118 20.93 -1.21 0.54
N ASP A 119 21.58 -0.73 1.62
CA ASP A 119 21.26 -1.13 2.99
C ASP A 119 19.87 -0.67 3.42
N ALA A 120 19.49 0.56 3.07
CA ALA A 120 18.17 1.08 3.36
C ALA A 120 17.09 0.35 2.54
N TRP A 121 17.37 0.03 1.28
CA TRP A 121 16.47 -0.77 0.46
C TRP A 121 16.26 -2.16 1.06
N ARG A 122 17.36 -2.84 1.41
CA ARG A 122 17.32 -4.15 2.05
C ARG A 122 16.54 -4.11 3.36
N SER A 123 16.76 -3.09 4.19
CA SER A 123 16.02 -2.87 5.43
C SER A 123 14.52 -2.68 5.18
N SER A 124 14.14 -1.97 4.11
CA SER A 124 12.75 -1.71 3.74
C SER A 124 12.04 -2.97 3.25
N VAL A 125 12.74 -3.80 2.47
CA VAL A 125 12.25 -5.13 2.06
C VAL A 125 12.01 -6.04 3.28
N LEU A 126 12.95 -6.08 4.23
CA LEU A 126 12.78 -6.89 5.44
C LEU A 126 11.62 -6.42 6.31
N LEU A 127 11.41 -5.10 6.40
CA LEU A 127 10.26 -4.53 7.11
C LEU A 127 8.94 -4.93 6.43
N ALA A 128 8.83 -4.72 5.12
CA ALA A 128 7.65 -5.08 4.35
C ALA A 128 7.34 -6.59 4.46
N MET A 129 8.36 -7.43 4.35
CA MET A 129 8.22 -8.87 4.61
C MET A 129 7.66 -9.10 6.01
N SER A 130 8.29 -8.56 7.05
CA SER A 130 7.90 -8.81 8.45
C SER A 130 6.45 -8.44 8.75
N VAL A 131 5.96 -7.33 8.19
CA VAL A 131 4.57 -6.88 8.38
C VAL A 131 3.57 -7.76 7.59
N LEU A 132 3.99 -8.34 6.46
CA LEU A 132 3.16 -9.14 5.56
C LEU A 132 3.29 -10.66 5.74
N ARG A 133 4.09 -11.11 6.72
CA ARG A 133 4.28 -12.54 7.00
C ARG A 133 2.99 -13.16 7.51
N ARG A 134 2.77 -14.41 7.09
CA ARG A 134 1.60 -15.22 7.48
C ARG A 134 1.61 -15.63 8.97
N ASP A 135 2.77 -15.68 9.61
CA ASP A 135 2.89 -16.00 11.04
C ASP A 135 2.43 -14.87 11.97
N ASN A 136 1.93 -13.76 11.39
CA ASN A 136 1.13 -12.78 12.09
C ASN A 136 1.83 -12.00 13.21
N ALA A 137 3.13 -11.73 13.05
CA ALA A 137 3.97 -11.28 14.16
C ALA A 137 3.83 -9.79 14.56
N ILE A 138 3.21 -8.94 13.72
CA ILE A 138 3.23 -7.47 13.91
C ILE A 138 1.81 -6.89 13.96
N ASN A 139 1.44 -6.39 15.14
CA ASN A 139 0.20 -5.63 15.37
C ASN A 139 0.28 -4.22 14.80
N ASP A 140 -0.88 -3.64 14.48
CA ASP A 140 -1.00 -2.23 14.07
C ASP A 140 -0.82 -1.28 15.28
N PRO A 141 0.29 -0.51 15.37
CA PRO A 141 0.48 0.45 16.46
C PRO A 141 -0.34 1.73 16.28
N THR A 142 -0.93 1.95 15.09
CA THR A 142 -1.64 3.19 14.73
C THR A 142 -3.09 3.23 15.19
N ARG A 143 -3.61 2.08 15.65
CA ARG A 143 -5.02 1.89 16.04
C ARG A 143 -6.00 2.15 14.89
N GLY A 144 -5.72 1.57 13.72
CA GLY A 144 -6.60 1.68 12.55
C GLY A 144 -6.51 3.05 11.88
N ALA A 145 -5.35 3.70 11.90
CA ALA A 145 -5.19 4.99 11.24
C ALA A 145 -5.24 4.82 9.71
N LEU A 146 -5.88 5.79 9.06
CA LEU A 146 -6.00 5.89 7.60
C LEU A 146 -5.34 7.16 7.06
N TRP A 147 -4.90 8.07 7.94
CA TRP A 147 -4.20 9.30 7.59
C TRP A 147 -3.10 9.59 8.59
N TYR A 148 -2.06 10.29 8.15
CA TYR A 148 -1.01 10.82 9.02
C TYR A 148 -0.41 12.09 8.44
N HIS A 149 0.27 12.86 9.27
CA HIS A 149 1.15 13.94 8.83
C HIS A 149 2.40 14.04 9.71
N ASN A 150 3.45 14.65 9.19
CA ASN A 150 4.61 15.04 9.99
C ASN A 150 4.21 16.19 10.93
N GLY A 151 4.39 16.06 12.23
CA GLY A 151 3.96 17.02 13.24
C GLY A 151 4.63 18.40 13.19
N THR A 152 5.50 18.66 12.22
CA THR A 152 6.02 19.99 11.88
C THR A 152 5.09 20.79 10.96
N VAL A 153 4.08 20.16 10.34
CA VAL A 153 3.06 20.82 9.52
C VAL A 153 1.67 20.70 10.15
N ALA A 154 0.77 21.62 9.81
CA ALA A 154 -0.60 21.67 10.35
C ALA A 154 -1.63 21.69 9.20
N PRO A 155 -2.00 20.54 8.64
CA PRO A 155 -2.95 20.48 7.55
C PRO A 155 -4.39 20.65 8.03
N SER A 156 -5.20 21.46 7.34
CA SER A 156 -6.59 21.77 7.71
C SER A 156 -7.53 20.56 7.73
N TRP A 157 -7.18 19.46 7.03
CA TRP A 157 -7.97 18.24 7.08
C TRP A 157 -7.87 17.54 8.44
N ALA A 158 -6.80 17.76 9.21
CA ALA A 158 -6.56 17.06 10.48
C ALA A 158 -7.58 17.45 11.54
N ASP A 159 -8.14 18.65 11.49
CA ASP A 159 -9.15 19.14 12.44
C ASP A 159 -10.51 18.43 12.30
N ARG A 160 -10.71 17.72 11.18
CA ARG A 160 -11.96 16.98 10.90
C ARG A 160 -11.84 15.49 11.19
N LEU A 161 -10.69 15.03 11.69
CA LEU A 161 -10.40 13.64 11.97
C LEU A 161 -10.04 13.44 13.44
N ASP A 162 -10.28 12.25 13.95
CA ASP A 162 -9.88 11.87 15.29
C ASP A 162 -8.40 11.48 15.29
N ARG A 163 -7.60 12.14 16.14
CA ARG A 163 -6.22 11.74 16.36
C ARG A 163 -6.19 10.39 17.06
N THR A 164 -5.54 9.40 16.44
CA THR A 164 -5.30 8.10 17.07
C THR A 164 -4.07 8.18 17.96
N VAL A 165 -2.87 8.33 17.40
CA VAL A 165 -1.61 8.24 18.16
C VAL A 165 -0.54 9.13 17.54
N ARG A 166 0.51 9.44 18.31
CA ARG A 166 1.74 10.03 17.79
C ARG A 166 2.87 9.03 17.93
N ILE A 167 3.56 8.73 16.84
CA ILE A 167 4.71 7.80 16.81
C ILE A 167 5.85 8.51 16.07
N GLY A 168 6.97 8.71 16.76
CA GLY A 168 8.06 9.54 16.24
C GLY A 168 7.59 10.96 15.93
N THR A 169 7.90 11.43 14.72
CA THR A 169 7.49 12.76 14.24
C THR A 169 6.05 12.78 13.71
N HIS A 170 5.44 11.61 13.49
CA HIS A 170 4.16 11.48 12.80
C HIS A 170 2.97 11.46 13.75
N VAL A 171 1.90 12.16 13.36
CA VAL A 171 0.60 12.14 14.04
C VAL A 171 -0.40 11.42 13.16
N PHE A 172 -1.05 10.40 13.70
CA PHE A 172 -1.94 9.48 13.00
C PHE A 172 -3.41 9.76 13.32
N TYR A 173 -4.28 9.49 12.35
CA TYR A 173 -5.69 9.89 12.36
C TYR A 173 -6.61 8.83 11.78
N THR A 174 -7.85 8.85 12.23
CA THR A 174 -8.96 8.04 11.71
C THR A 174 -10.26 8.85 11.78
N ASP A 175 -11.32 8.38 11.12
CA ASP A 175 -12.65 9.01 11.14
C ASP A 175 -13.69 8.16 11.91
N THR A 176 -13.20 7.15 12.64
CA THR A 176 -14.01 6.12 13.31
C THR A 176 -13.88 6.12 14.84
N VAL A 177 -12.95 6.84 15.46
CA VAL A 177 -12.80 6.84 16.93
C VAL A 177 -13.99 7.53 17.61
N GLY A 178 -14.60 8.52 16.96
CA GLY A 178 -15.89 9.11 17.36
C GLY A 178 -17.12 8.34 16.84
N ARG A 179 -16.93 7.42 15.89
CA ARG A 179 -17.99 6.56 15.34
C ARG A 179 -17.85 5.17 15.95
N ARG A 180 -18.25 5.05 17.22
CA ARG A 180 -18.58 3.72 17.79
C ARG A 180 -19.41 2.98 16.73
N PRO A 181 -19.07 1.74 16.35
CA PRO A 181 -19.98 0.96 15.51
C PRO A 181 -21.36 1.04 16.15
N ALA A 182 -22.38 1.27 15.33
CA ALA A 182 -23.76 1.52 15.74
C ALA A 182 -24.39 0.25 16.35
N THR A 183 -23.83 -0.24 17.45
CA THR A 183 -24.34 -1.32 18.30
C THR A 183 -23.78 -1.16 19.72
N GLN A 184 -23.93 0.02 20.34
CA GLN A 184 -23.84 0.17 21.80
C GLN A 184 -24.38 1.54 22.28
N THR A 185 -25.61 1.86 21.90
CA THR A 185 -26.50 2.70 22.71
C THR A 185 -27.67 1.84 23.18
N ALA A 186 -27.36 0.68 23.77
CA ALA A 186 -28.25 0.07 24.73
C ALA A 186 -27.81 0.53 26.11
N LYS A 187 -28.73 1.23 26.76
CA LYS A 187 -28.91 1.38 28.20
C LYS A 187 -28.02 0.45 29.04
N ARG A 188 -27.35 1.04 30.03
CA ARG A 188 -26.55 0.36 31.04
C ARG A 188 -27.48 -0.54 31.89
N ASP A 189 -27.75 -1.75 31.40
CA ASP A 189 -28.35 -2.82 32.17
C ASP A 189 -27.21 -3.70 32.70
N THR A 190 -27.07 -3.73 34.02
CA THR A 190 -26.15 -4.55 34.78
C THR A 190 -26.57 -6.03 34.72
N GLY A 191 -26.40 -6.63 33.55
CA GLY A 191 -26.59 -8.05 33.32
C GLY A 191 -25.39 -8.61 32.56
N THR A 192 -24.75 -9.62 33.13
CA THR A 192 -23.69 -10.43 32.52
C THR A 192 -24.10 -10.87 31.11
N SER A 193 -23.63 -10.15 30.09
CA SER A 193 -23.83 -10.49 28.69
C SER A 193 -22.49 -10.83 28.08
N THR A 194 -22.24 -12.13 27.94
CA THR A 194 -21.18 -12.70 27.11
C THR A 194 -21.40 -12.21 25.68
N THR A 195 -20.77 -11.10 25.33
CA THR A 195 -20.79 -10.61 23.95
C THR A 195 -19.80 -11.47 23.17
N THR A 196 -20.30 -12.44 22.44
CA THR A 196 -19.58 -13.18 21.39
C THR A 196 -19.33 -12.23 20.22
N GLY A 197 -18.53 -11.19 20.43
CA GLY A 197 -18.09 -10.29 19.38
C GLY A 197 -16.94 -10.96 18.62
N THR A 198 -17.07 -11.10 17.30
CA THR A 198 -15.95 -11.49 16.44
C THR A 198 -14.76 -10.55 16.74
N PRO A 199 -13.58 -11.08 17.11
CA PRO A 199 -12.41 -10.25 17.33
C PRO A 199 -12.11 -9.41 16.09
N VAL A 200 -11.94 -8.10 16.26
CA VAL A 200 -11.45 -7.24 15.18
C VAL A 200 -10.01 -7.65 14.88
N PRO A 201 -9.67 -8.01 13.63
CA PRO A 201 -8.30 -8.35 13.25
C PRO A 201 -7.31 -7.24 13.63
N SER A 202 -6.33 -7.54 14.49
CA SER A 202 -5.31 -6.57 14.90
C SER A 202 -4.12 -6.49 13.94
N THR A 203 -4.09 -7.38 12.95
CA THR A 203 -3.01 -7.55 11.97
C THR A 203 -3.55 -7.72 10.55
N PHE A 204 -2.66 -7.73 9.55
CA PHE A 204 -3.05 -7.92 8.15
C PHE A 204 -3.35 -9.38 7.79
N ALA A 205 -2.59 -10.32 8.35
CA ALA A 205 -2.83 -11.73 8.10
C ALA A 205 -4.20 -12.18 8.64
N ASP A 206 -4.60 -11.73 9.84
CA ASP A 206 -5.90 -12.05 10.43
C ASP A 206 -7.07 -11.55 9.57
N TRP A 207 -6.90 -10.38 8.94
CA TRP A 207 -7.90 -9.84 8.04
C TRP A 207 -8.03 -10.66 6.75
N ILE A 208 -6.91 -11.00 6.10
CA ILE A 208 -6.90 -11.82 4.88
C ILE A 208 -7.55 -13.18 5.15
N ASP A 209 -7.20 -13.82 6.26
CA ASP A 209 -7.77 -15.11 6.63
C ASP A 209 -9.28 -15.02 6.89
N THR A 210 -9.75 -13.89 7.44
CA THR A 210 -11.19 -13.62 7.64
C THR A 210 -11.93 -13.49 6.31
N VAL A 211 -11.37 -12.71 5.36
CA VAL A 211 -11.96 -12.53 4.02
C VAL A 211 -12.03 -13.85 3.28
N GLN A 212 -10.93 -14.61 3.26
CA GLN A 212 -10.87 -15.93 2.60
C GLN A 212 -11.89 -16.90 3.19
N LYS A 213 -12.05 -16.94 4.51
CA LYS A 213 -13.08 -17.78 5.15
C LYS A 213 -14.50 -17.31 4.81
N GLY A 214 -14.74 -16.00 4.73
CA GLY A 214 -16.04 -15.43 4.37
C GLY A 214 -16.45 -15.72 2.93
N GLU A 215 -15.50 -15.67 1.99
CA GLU A 215 -15.73 -16.00 0.58
C GLU A 215 -16.05 -17.49 0.37
N GLN A 216 -15.43 -18.38 1.16
CA GLN A 216 -15.70 -19.84 1.10
C GLN A 216 -17.11 -20.21 1.61
N VAL A 217 -17.71 -19.40 2.50
CA VAL A 217 -19.07 -19.65 3.03
C VAL A 217 -20.17 -19.11 2.10
N ALA A 218 -19.87 -18.09 1.29
CA ALA A 218 -20.82 -17.51 0.34
C ALA A 218 -20.92 -18.26 -1.00
N GLY A 219 -20.08 -19.27 -1.21
CA GLY A 219 -19.95 -20.02 -2.47
C GLY A 219 -20.52 -21.45 -2.47
N GLN A 220 -21.40 -21.81 -1.52
CA GLN A 220 -22.08 -23.11 -1.47
C GLN A 220 -23.60 -22.97 -1.64
#